data_AF-A0A4Y9KZA1-F1
#
_entry.id   AF-A0A4Y9KZA1-F1
#
_cell.length_a   1.000
_cell.length_b   1.000
_cell.length_c   1.000
_cell.angle_alpha   90.00
_cell.angle_beta   90.00
_cell.angle_gamma   90.00
#
_symmetry.space_group_name_H-M   'P 1'
#
loop_
_entity.id
_entity.type
_entity.pdbx_description
1 polymer ?
#
loop_
_entity_poly.entity_id
_entity_poly.type
_entity_poly.pdbx_seq_one_letter_code
_entity_poly.pdbx_strand_id
1 'polypeptide(L)' 'GYPPAVGEKTVSLRKGDQTVLRPGMCFHMMSGLWLENEGITITQPFVVTETGYEALTKIPRQLFIK' A
#
# COMPACT_ATOMS: atom_id res chain seq x y z
N GLY A 1 7.60 -11.81 5.86
CA GLY A 1 9.02 -11.42 5.80
C GLY A 1 9.66 -11.53 7.17
N TYR A 2 10.98 -11.49 7.24
CA TYR A 2 11.77 -11.41 8.48
C TYR A 2 12.50 -10.07 8.53
N PRO A 3 12.99 -9.60 9.70
CA PRO A 3 13.85 -8.43 9.77
C PRO A 3 14.98 -8.47 8.72
N PRO A 4 15.35 -7.35 8.11
CA PRO A 4 14.97 -5.96 8.47
C PRO A 4 13.78 -5.40 7.67
N ALA A 5 13.16 -6.16 6.77
CA ALA A 5 12.13 -5.63 5.87
C ALA A 5 11.03 -6.65 5.58
N VAL A 6 9.80 -6.15 5.44
CA VAL A 6 8.63 -6.99 5.18
C VAL A 6 8.26 -7.11 3.70
N GLY A 7 8.76 -6.22 2.84
CA GLY A 7 8.45 -6.19 1.41
C GLY A 7 9.18 -7.27 0.61
N GLU A 8 8.54 -7.75 -0.46
CA GLU A 8 9.03 -8.86 -1.29
C GLU A 8 10.12 -8.49 -2.31
N LYS A 9 10.41 -7.19 -2.49
CA LYS A 9 11.45 -6.67 -3.41
C LYS A 9 11.30 -7.09 -4.88
N THR A 10 10.07 -7.28 -5.34
CA THR A 10 9.74 -7.68 -6.73
C THR A 10 9.14 -6.52 -7.52
N VAL A 11 7.99 -6.02 -7.07
CA VAL A 11 7.21 -4.97 -7.72
C VAL A 11 7.16 -3.73 -6.85
N SER A 12 7.19 -2.55 -7.45
CA SER A 12 7.00 -1.27 -6.75
C SER A 12 5.84 -0.49 -7.37
N LEU A 13 4.92 0.02 -6.55
CA LEU A 13 3.89 0.96 -6.98
C LEU A 13 4.52 2.33 -7.26
N ARG A 14 5.09 2.50 -8.46
CA ARG A 14 5.79 3.72 -8.88
C ARG A 14 5.68 3.93 -10.38
N LYS A 15 5.93 5.17 -10.82
CA LYS A 15 6.06 5.49 -12.24
C LYS A 15 7.20 4.65 -12.85
N GLY A 16 6.90 3.97 -13.97
CA GLY A 16 7.87 3.19 -14.74
C GLY A 16 7.91 1.69 -14.41
N ASP A 17 7.28 1.23 -13.32
CA ASP A 17 7.06 -0.21 -13.13
C ASP A 17 5.95 -0.67 -14.10
N GLN A 18 6.25 -1.66 -14.93
CA GLN A 18 5.34 -2.17 -15.97
C GLN A 18 4.69 -3.50 -15.60
N THR A 19 4.86 -3.95 -14.35
CA THR A 19 4.29 -5.23 -13.92
C THR A 19 2.76 -5.19 -13.96
N VAL A 20 2.15 -6.10 -14.73
CA VAL A 20 0.69 -6.23 -14.78
C VAL A 20 0.17 -6.86 -13.48
N LEU A 21 -0.81 -6.21 -12.85
CA LEU A 21 -1.48 -6.74 -11.66
C LEU A 21 -2.21 -8.04 -11.98
N ARG A 22 -2.04 -9.05 -11.14
CA ARG A 22 -2.72 -10.35 -11.27
C ARG A 22 -3.45 -10.70 -9.98
N PRO A 23 -4.62 -11.37 -10.06
CA PRO A 23 -5.33 -11.87 -8.90
C PRO A 23 -4.42 -12.65 -7.94
N GLY A 24 -4.61 -12.44 -6.64
CA GLY A 24 -3.81 -13.05 -5.57
C GLY A 24 -2.54 -12.27 -5.18
N MET A 25 -2.08 -11.31 -5.99
CA MET A 25 -0.99 -10.42 -5.58
C MET A 25 -1.42 -9.53 -4.41
N CYS A 26 -0.55 -9.39 -3.41
CA CYS A 26 -0.78 -8.55 -2.24
C CYS A 26 0.17 -7.35 -2.23
N PHE A 27 -0.35 -6.17 -1.93
CA PHE A 27 0.43 -4.93 -1.87
C PHE A 27 0.13 -4.14 -0.62
N HIS A 28 1.11 -3.39 -0.15
CA HIS A 28 0.89 -2.26 0.77
C HIS A 28 0.87 -0.96 -0.03
N MET A 29 -0.32 -0.37 -0.21
CA MET A 29 -0.45 0.97 -0.78
C MET A 29 -0.03 2.01 0.26
N MET A 30 1.27 2.30 0.30
CA MET A 30 1.88 3.22 1.25
C MET A 30 1.99 4.64 0.67
N SER A 31 0.86 5.36 0.59
CA SER A 31 0.80 6.74 0.12
C SER A 31 0.99 7.74 1.26
N GLY A 32 2.18 7.76 1.85
CA GLY A 32 2.50 8.87 2.76
C GLY A 32 2.76 10.17 1.99
N LEU A 33 2.69 11.26 2.72
CA LEU A 33 3.10 12.59 2.29
C LEU A 33 4.03 13.13 3.37
N TRP A 34 5.20 13.60 2.96
CA TRP A 34 6.23 14.14 3.84
C TRP A 34 6.57 15.51 3.30
N LEU A 35 6.23 16.53 4.08
CA LEU A 35 6.62 17.92 3.88
C LEU A 35 7.81 18.23 4.79
N GLU A 36 8.30 19.47 4.75
CA GLU A 36 9.48 19.87 5.52
C GLU A 36 9.31 19.65 7.03
N ASN A 37 8.17 20.06 7.58
CA ASN A 37 7.90 20.03 9.03
C ASN A 37 6.74 19.11 9.42
N GLU A 38 6.06 18.54 8.44
CA GLU A 38 4.80 17.82 8.64
C GLU A 38 4.74 16.57 7.77
N GLY A 39 3.93 15.61 8.18
CA GLY A 39 3.67 14.44 7.38
C GLY A 39 2.32 13.83 7.73
N ILE A 40 1.73 13.18 6.74
CA ILE A 40 0.50 12.40 6.91
C ILE A 40 0.68 11.08 6.17
N THR A 41 0.13 10.02 6.73
CA THR A 41 0.17 8.70 6.10
C THR A 41 -1.15 8.01 6.33
N ILE A 42 -1.92 7.84 5.26
CA ILE A 42 -3.10 6.98 5.20
C ILE A 42 -2.77 5.91 4.18
N THR A 43 -2.84 4.63 4.59
CA THR A 43 -2.37 3.51 3.75
C THR A 43 -3.39 2.39 3.72
N GLN A 44 -3.31 1.55 2.69
CA GLN A 44 -4.16 0.37 2.56
C GLN A 44 -3.37 -0.84 2.06
N PRO A 45 -3.27 -1.92 2.87
CA PRO A 45 -2.90 -3.22 2.31
C PRO A 45 -4.08 -3.83 1.55
N PHE A 46 -3.86 -4.31 0.34
CA PHE A 46 -4.91 -4.91 -0.48
C PHE A 46 -4.41 -6.16 -1.22
N VAL A 47 -5.35 -7.03 -1.56
CA VAL A 47 -5.15 -8.13 -2.51
C VAL A 47 -5.83 -7.78 -3.82
N VAL A 48 -5.17 -8.06 -4.95
CA VAL A 48 -5.78 -7.95 -6.28
C VAL A 48 -6.76 -9.11 -6.45
N THR A 49 -7.97 -8.82 -6.90
CA THR A 49 -9.01 -9.81 -7.22
C THR A 49 -9.22 -9.87 -8.72
N GLU A 50 -9.99 -10.84 -9.21
CA GLU A 50 -10.38 -10.96 -10.62
C GLU A 50 -11.02 -9.68 -11.18
N THR A 51 -11.69 -8.90 -10.34
CA THR A 51 -12.48 -7.73 -10.75
C THR A 51 -11.99 -6.42 -10.13
N GLY A 52 -10.87 -6.42 -9.40
CA GLY A 52 -10.38 -5.22 -8.72
C GLY A 52 -9.49 -5.52 -7.53
N TYR A 53 -9.90 -5.10 -6.34
CA TYR A 53 -9.14 -5.29 -5.10
C TYR A 53 -10.05 -5.58 -3.90
N GLU A 54 -9.48 -6.23 -2.89
CA GLU A 54 -10.07 -6.38 -1.55
C GLU A 54 -9.12 -5.80 -0.50
N ALA A 55 -9.67 -5.02 0.43
CA ALA A 55 -8.92 -4.42 1.52
C ALA A 55 -8.63 -5.45 2.63
N LEU A 56 -7.35 -5.64 2.96
CA LEU A 56 -6.93 -6.54 4.04
C LEU A 56 -7.16 -5.96 5.45
N THR A 57 -7.57 -4.69 5.54
CA THR A 57 -7.89 -3.99 6.80
C THR A 57 -9.15 -3.13 6.64
N LYS A 58 -9.89 -2.93 7.74
CA LYS A 58 -11.20 -2.23 7.76
C LYS A 58 -11.25 -0.97 8.63
N ILE A 59 -10.10 -0.47 9.06
CA ILE A 59 -10.02 0.77 9.84
C ILE A 59 -10.43 1.98 8.98
N PRO A 60 -11.09 3.02 9.54
CA PRO A 60 -11.43 4.21 8.78
C PRO A 60 -10.18 4.88 8.22
N ARG A 61 -10.23 5.28 6.95
CA ARG A 61 -9.12 5.90 6.22
C ARG A 61 -9.30 7.40 6.20
N GLN A 62 -9.16 8.02 7.36
CA GLN A 62 -9.35 9.44 7.55
C GLN A 62 -8.35 9.97 8.57
N LEU A 63 -8.16 11.29 8.58
CA LEU A 63 -7.46 11.95 9.65
C LEU A 63 -8.32 11.87 10.92
N PHE A 64 -7.75 11.39 12.00
CA PHE A 64 -8.38 11.44 13.32
C PHE A 64 -7.86 12.66 14.07
N ILE A 65 -8.78 13.43 14.64
CA ILE A 65 -8.50 14.55 15.52
C ILE A 65 -9.03 14.16 16.91
N LYS A 66 -8.27 14.44 17.96
CA LYS A 66 -8.63 14.09 19.34
C LYS A 66 -8.83 15.34 20.17
#